data_AF-A0A5C8JBD3-F1
#
_entry.id   AF-A0A5C8JBD3-F1
#
_cell.length_a   1.000
_cell.length_b   1.000
_cell.length_c   1.000
_cell.angle_alpha   90.00
_cell.angle_beta   90.00
_cell.angle_gamma   90.00
#
_symmetry.space_group_name_H-M   'P 1'
#
loop_
_entity.id
_entity.type
_entity.pdbx_description
1 polymer ?
#
loop_
_entity_poly.entity_id
_entity_poly.type
_entity_poly.pdbx_seq_one_letter_code
_entity_poly.pdbx_strand_id
1 'polypeptide(L)'
;MADEQIRTIGGCHMCKRTFSFVPAQVMTVMMDPETRLPLGMTVSGTFREPTPEATARAVEAYVCPDCVDKVKQLKEFMDRPVPPFGTWQRGNP
;
A
#
# COMPACT_ATOMS: atom_id res chain seq x y z
N MET A 1 19.47 11.13 26.65
CA MET A 1 19.27 9.67 26.77
C MET A 1 19.17 9.14 25.36
N ALA A 2 20.08 8.25 24.96
CA ALA A 2 20.04 7.66 23.62
C ALA A 2 18.95 6.59 23.63
N ASP A 3 17.88 6.82 22.90
CA ASP A 3 16.83 5.84 22.68
C ASP A 3 17.47 4.63 22.01
N GLU A 4 17.65 3.55 22.78
CA GLU A 4 18.21 2.30 22.28
C GLU A 4 17.15 1.62 21.42
N GLN A 5 17.08 2.07 20.17
CA GLN A 5 16.06 1.63 19.24
C GLN A 5 16.24 0.15 18.94
N ILE A 6 15.30 -0.66 19.44
CA ILE A 6 15.24 -2.10 19.20
C ILE A 6 15.08 -2.31 17.69
N ARG A 7 16.13 -2.82 17.06
CA ARG A 7 16.11 -3.18 15.64
C ARG A 7 15.50 -4.56 15.49
N THR A 8 14.46 -4.66 14.69
CA THR A 8 13.82 -5.92 14.28
C THR A 8 14.30 -6.30 12.88
N ILE A 9 14.31 -7.59 12.58
CA ILE A 9 14.61 -8.12 11.24
C ILE A 9 13.30 -8.60 10.62
N GLY A 10 13.00 -8.16 9.40
CA GLY A 10 11.82 -8.62 8.67
C GLY A 10 12.00 -8.53 7.15
N GLY A 11 11.04 -9.08 6.42
CA GLY A 11 11.04 -9.10 4.96
C GLY A 11 10.32 -7.91 4.36
N CYS A 12 10.89 -7.31 3.30
CA CYS A 12 10.18 -6.33 2.51
C CYS A 12 9.11 -7.00 1.66
N HIS A 13 7.88 -6.49 1.71
CA HIS A 13 6.81 -7.02 0.88
C HIS A 13 7.09 -6.88 -0.62
N MET A 14 7.71 -5.78 -1.05
CA MET A 14 7.93 -5.47 -2.47
C MET A 14 9.06 -6.29 -3.08
N CYS A 15 10.27 -6.18 -2.55
CA CYS A 15 11.45 -6.84 -3.11
C CYS A 15 11.76 -8.21 -2.48
N LYS A 16 10.97 -8.63 -1.49
CA LYS A 16 11.16 -9.87 -0.71
C LYS A 16 12.51 -9.99 0.01
N ARG A 17 13.32 -8.93 0.04
CA ARG A 17 14.59 -8.91 0.77
C ARG A 17 14.37 -8.76 2.26
N THR A 18 15.16 -9.47 3.04
CA THR A 18 15.24 -9.28 4.48
C THR A 18 16.04 -8.02 4.79
N PHE A 19 15.56 -7.19 5.71
CA PHE A 19 16.25 -5.99 6.16
C PHE A 19 16.02 -5.77 7.66
N SER A 20 16.95 -5.07 8.30
CA SER A 20 16.78 -4.62 9.68
C SER A 20 16.15 -3.24 9.71
N PHE A 21 15.20 -3.04 10.62
CA PHE A 21 14.48 -1.79 10.77
C PHE A 21 14.03 -1.56 12.19
N VAL A 22 13.72 -0.31 12.53
CA VAL A 22 13.05 0.03 13.77
C VAL A 22 11.54 0.01 13.52
N PRO A 23 10.75 -0.81 14.22
CA PRO A 23 9.30 -0.92 13.98
C PRO A 23 8.56 0.41 14.02
N ALA A 24 9.00 1.36 14.86
CA ALA A 24 8.41 2.69 14.96
C ALA A 24 8.73 3.62 13.77
N GLN A 25 9.72 3.30 12.95
CA GLN A 25 10.16 4.14 11.82
C GLN A 25 9.92 3.51 10.45
N VAL A 26 9.65 2.20 10.38
CA VAL A 26 9.45 1.50 9.12
C VAL A 26 8.08 1.81 8.55
N MET A 27 8.00 1.97 7.23
CA MET A 27 6.71 2.11 6.59
C MET A 27 6.05 0.73 6.47
N THR A 28 4.81 0.64 6.96
CA THR A 28 3.96 -0.54 6.78
C THR A 28 2.85 -0.26 5.78
N VAL A 29 2.39 -1.31 5.12
CA VAL A 29 1.18 -1.29 4.28
C VAL A 29 0.24 -2.39 4.75
N MET A 30 -1.05 -2.07 4.81
CA MET A 30 -2.09 -3.06 5.08
C MET A 30 -2.25 -3.95 3.86
N MET A 31 -1.98 -5.24 4.02
CA MET A 31 -2.07 -6.24 2.98
C MET A 31 -3.17 -7.23 3.31
N ASP A 32 -4.00 -7.53 2.33
CA ASP A 32 -4.95 -8.64 2.44
C ASP A 32 -4.20 -9.96 2.15
N PRO A 33 -4.13 -10.91 3.10
CA PRO A 33 -3.33 -12.13 2.95
C PRO A 33 -3.92 -13.10 1.91
N GLU A 34 -5.21 -13.00 1.62
CA GLU A 34 -5.91 -13.83 0.64
C GLU A 34 -5.52 -13.46 -0.79
N THR A 35 -5.59 -12.17 -1.11
CA THR A 35 -5.23 -11.62 -2.42
C THR A 35 -3.73 -11.31 -2.57
N ARG A 36 -3.02 -11.17 -1.44
CA ARG A 36 -1.64 -10.65 -1.36
C ARG A 36 -1.48 -9.26 -1.98
N LEU A 37 -2.55 -8.48 -1.97
CA LEU A 37 -2.59 -7.12 -2.49
C LEU A 37 -2.74 -6.11 -1.34
N PRO A 38 -2.31 -4.86 -1.56
CA PRO A 38 -2.66 -3.76 -0.68
C PRO A 38 -4.17 -3.70 -0.47
N LEU A 39 -4.60 -3.36 0.74
CA LEU A 39 -6.01 -3.19 1.07
C LEU A 39 -6.69 -2.25 0.06
N GLY A 40 -7.78 -2.70 -0.55
CA GLY A 40 -8.53 -1.93 -1.56
C GLY A 40 -7.98 -2.01 -2.99
N MET A 41 -6.82 -2.61 -3.20
CA MET A 41 -6.32 -2.90 -4.55
C MET A 41 -6.96 -4.17 -5.10
N THR A 42 -7.53 -4.08 -6.31
CA THR A 42 -8.07 -5.23 -7.04
C THR A 42 -6.97 -5.88 -7.90
N VAL A 43 -7.20 -7.13 -8.32
CA VAL A 43 -6.29 -7.87 -9.22
C VAL A 43 -6.05 -7.14 -10.54
N SER A 44 -7.02 -6.36 -11.01
CA SER A 44 -6.91 -5.53 -12.22
C SER A 44 -6.07 -4.26 -12.00
N GLY A 45 -5.52 -4.05 -10.81
CA GLY A 45 -4.74 -2.87 -10.45
C GLY A 45 -5.58 -1.61 -10.18
N THR A 46 -6.91 -1.73 -10.16
CA THR A 46 -7.80 -0.61 -9.79
C THR A 46 -8.04 -0.60 -8.29
N PHE A 47 -8.32 0.58 -7.75
CA PHE A 47 -8.64 0.74 -6.34
C PHE A 47 -10.15 0.76 -6.12
N ARG A 48 -10.63 0.06 -5.10
CA ARG A 48 -12.01 0.07 -4.62
C ARG A 48 -12.00 0.07 -3.10
N GLU A 49 -13.06 0.61 -2.50
CA GLU A 49 -13.27 0.49 -1.06
C GLU A 49 -13.18 -0.99 -0.63
N PRO A 50 -12.28 -1.33 0.31
CA PRO A 50 -12.10 -2.70 0.76
C PRO A 50 -13.32 -3.19 1.53
N THR A 51 -13.64 -4.47 1.38
CA THR A 51 -14.72 -5.07 2.17
C THR A 51 -14.36 -5.06 3.66
N PRO A 52 -15.36 -5.01 4.57
CA PRO A 52 -15.11 -5.06 6.01
C PRO A 52 -14.34 -6.32 6.40
N GLU A 53 -14.63 -7.42 5.71
CA GLU A 53 -13.91 -8.68 5.81
C GLU A 53 -12.44 -8.56 5.43
N ALA A 54 -12.11 -7.98 4.28
CA ALA A 54 -10.71 -7.78 3.89
C ALA A 54 -9.96 -6.89 4.89
N THR A 55 -10.65 -5.86 5.41
CA THR A 55 -10.11 -4.98 6.45
C THR A 55 -9.82 -5.73 7.75
N ALA A 56 -10.71 -6.64 8.17
CA ALA A 56 -10.54 -7.42 9.39
C ALA A 56 -9.42 -8.48 9.31
N ARG A 57 -9.12 -8.98 8.09
CA ARG A 57 -8.07 -9.98 7.82
C ARG A 57 -6.71 -9.36 7.55
N ALA A 58 -6.67 -8.05 7.31
CA ALA A 58 -5.49 -7.38 6.81
C ALA A 58 -4.34 -7.42 7.81
N VAL A 59 -3.14 -7.65 7.30
CA VAL A 59 -1.91 -7.72 8.07
C VAL A 59 -0.96 -6.62 7.64
N GLU A 60 -0.22 -6.09 8.61
CA GLU A 60 0.83 -5.12 8.33
C GLU A 60 2.01 -5.82 7.63
N ALA A 61 2.39 -5.32 6.47
CA ALA A 61 3.57 -5.77 5.75
C ALA A 61 4.61 -4.66 5.68
N TYR A 62 5.86 -4.99 6.01
CA TYR A 62 6.96 -4.03 6.06
C TYR A 62 7.50 -3.70 4.67
N VAL A 63 7.92 -2.46 4.48
CA VAL A 63 8.53 -1.97 3.24
C VAL A 63 9.95 -1.48 3.53
N CYS A 64 10.94 -1.95 2.76
CA CYS A 64 12.31 -1.47 2.91
C CYS A 64 12.45 -0.03 2.38
N PRO A 65 13.45 0.74 2.88
CA PRO A 65 13.68 2.11 2.43
C PRO A 65 13.81 2.24 0.91
N ASP A 66 14.48 1.29 0.23
CA ASP A 66 14.62 1.30 -1.24
C ASP A 66 13.29 1.16 -1.99
N CYS A 67 12.27 0.57 -1.36
CA CYS A 67 10.94 0.39 -1.96
C CYS A 67 9.93 1.43 -1.47
N VAL A 68 10.30 2.25 -0.49
CA VAL A 68 9.37 3.17 0.18
C VAL A 68 8.84 4.22 -0.79
N ASP A 69 9.70 4.79 -1.63
CA ASP A 69 9.32 5.80 -2.62
C ASP A 69 8.34 5.25 -3.65
N LYS A 70 8.53 4.00 -4.10
CA LYS A 70 7.60 3.35 -5.03
C LYS A 70 6.22 3.14 -4.40
N VAL A 71 6.18 2.77 -3.13
CA VAL A 71 4.92 2.62 -2.39
C VAL A 71 4.25 3.96 -2.14
N LYS A 72 5.01 5.01 -1.83
CA LYS A 72 4.47 6.37 -1.70
C LYS A 72 3.88 6.87 -3.01
N GLN A 73 4.59 6.71 -4.13
CA GLN A 73 4.07 7.06 -5.46
C GLN A 73 2.79 6.30 -5.80
N LEU A 74 2.74 5.00 -5.48
CA LEU A 74 1.52 4.22 -5.65
C LEU A 74 0.38 4.75 -4.77
N LYS A 75 0.66 5.11 -3.52
CA LYS A 75 -0.33 5.70 -2.61
C LYS A 75 -0.84 7.04 -3.11
N GLU A 76 0.02 7.92 -3.58
CA GLU A 76 -0.37 9.21 -4.17
C GLU A 76 -1.18 9.02 -5.46
N PHE A 77 -0.86 8.00 -6.26
CA PHE A 77 -1.67 7.64 -7.41
C PHE A 77 -3.06 7.11 -7.01
N MET A 78 -3.14 6.33 -5.93
CA MET A 78 -4.41 5.80 -5.40
C MET A 78 -5.28 6.87 -4.73
N ASP A 79 -4.68 7.83 -4.04
CA ASP A 79 -5.38 8.93 -3.35
C ASP A 79 -5.91 9.99 -4.33
N ARG A 80 -5.41 9.97 -5.58
CA ARG A 80 -5.90 10.87 -6.62
C ARG A 80 -7.36 10.53 -6.91
N PRO A 81 -8.31 11.47 -6.71
CA PRO A 81 -9.70 11.21 -7.04
C PRO A 81 -9.80 10.85 -8.51
N VAL A 82 -10.49 9.75 -8.80
CA VAL A 82 -10.83 9.35 -10.18
C VAL A 82 -11.48 10.58 -10.81
N PRO A 83 -10.93 11.14 -11.91
CA PRO A 83 -11.59 12.25 -12.58
C PRO A 83 -12.99 11.76 -12.93
N PRO A 84 -14.05 12.53 -12.59
CA PRO A 84 -15.41 12.13 -12.93
C PRO A 84 -15.41 11.81 -14.41
N PHE A 85 -15.87 10.60 -14.77
CA PHE A 85 -16.01 10.20 -16.16
C PHE A 85 -16.64 11.37 -16.91
N GLY A 86 -15.85 12.01 -17.76
CA GLY A 86 -16.31 13.13 -18.56
C GLY A 86 -17.59 12.67 -19.23
N THR A 87 -18.67 13.40 -18.97
CA THR A 87 -19.86 13.38 -19.80
C THR A 87 -19.40 13.32 -21.24
N TRP A 88 -19.72 12.22 -21.93
CA TRP A 88 -19.57 12.14 -23.37
C TRP A 88 -20.37 13.32 -23.93
N GLN A 89 -19.68 14.42 -24.25
CA GLN A 89 -20.21 15.48 -25.10
C GLN A 89 -20.38 14.83 -26.47
N ARG A 90 -21.50 14.10 -26.60
CA ARG A 90 -22.08 13.69 -27.86
C ARG A 90 -22.23 14.98 -28.65
N GLY A 91 -21.34 15.16 -29.62
CA GLY A 91 -21.41 16.26 -30.58
C GLY A 91 -22.85 16.33 -31.08
N ASN A 92 -23.48 17.47 -30.79
CA ASN A 92 -24.78 17.80 -31.35
C ASN A 92 -24.57 18.09 -32.85
N PRO A 93 -25.44 17.60 -33.75
CA PRO A 93 -25.33 17.82 -35.19
C PRO A 93 -25.40 19.30 -35.58
#